data_AF-A0AAJ4ZKE4-F1
#
_entry.id   AF-A0AAJ4ZKE4-F1
#
_cell.length_a   1.000
_cell.length_b   1.000
_cell.length_c   1.000
_cell.angle_alpha   90.00
_cell.angle_beta   90.00
_cell.angle_gamma   90.00
#
_symmetry.space_group_name_H-M   'P 1'
#
loop_
_entity.id
_entity.type
_entity.pdbx_description
1 polymer ?
#
loop_
_entity_poly.entity_id
_entity_poly.type
_entity_poly.pdbx_seq_one_letter_code
_entity_poly.pdbx_strand_id
1 'polypeptide(L)' 'MSSVVTTLCEATSISVGPVKFAKTVVGTGPLVFATQRIEITLHDGNRHHLSIHLAQGAHALAVGDPVTMPTLDEVPA' A
#
# COMPACT_ATOMS: atom_id res chain seq x y z
N MET A 1 2.47 -8.13 -19.29
CA MET A 1 2.19 -8.38 -17.86
C MET A 1 3.50 -8.25 -17.11
N SER A 2 3.57 -7.35 -16.13
CA SER A 2 4.66 -7.35 -15.15
C SER A 2 4.24 -8.20 -13.95
N SER A 3 5.16 -8.97 -13.41
CA SER A 3 4.93 -9.77 -12.21
C SER A 3 6.18 -9.74 -11.33
N VAL A 4 5.98 -9.68 -10.02
CA VAL A 4 7.05 -9.82 -9.03
C VAL A 4 6.77 -11.10 -8.25
N VAL A 5 7.70 -12.04 -8.28
CA VAL A 5 7.68 -13.25 -7.45
C VAL A 5 8.92 -13.24 -6.59
N THR A 6 8.75 -13.33 -5.28
CA THR A 6 9.84 -13.34 -4.31
C THR A 6 9.50 -14.27 -3.16
N THR A 7 10.53 -14.78 -2.50
CA THR A 7 10.41 -15.63 -1.31
C THR A 7 11.25 -15.03 -0.19
N LEU A 8 10.73 -15.16 1.03
CA LEU A 8 11.42 -14.76 2.26
C LEU A 8 11.67 -16.04 3.07
N CYS A 9 12.80 -16.11 3.79
CA CYS A 9 13.20 -17.32 4.50
C CYS A 9 12.17 -17.77 5.55
N GLU A 10 12.11 -17.06 6.68
CA GLU A 10 11.15 -17.31 7.75
C GLU A 10 10.67 -15.97 8.28
N ALA A 11 9.37 -15.70 8.10
CA ALA A 11 8.71 -14.53 8.66
C ALA A 11 8.14 -14.91 10.03
N THR A 12 8.58 -14.20 11.08
CA THR A 12 8.06 -14.36 12.44
C THR A 12 6.78 -13.56 12.67
N SER A 13 6.57 -12.50 11.88
CA SER A 13 5.31 -11.76 11.84
C SER A 13 5.09 -11.09 10.49
N ILE A 14 3.83 -10.99 10.10
CA ILE A 14 3.38 -10.21 8.96
C ILE A 14 2.21 -9.36 9.44
N SER A 15 2.28 -8.06 9.22
CA SER A 15 1.16 -7.15 9.47
C SER A 15 0.85 -6.33 8.22
N VAL A 16 -0.43 -6.17 7.95
CA VAL A 16 -0.93 -5.37 6.83
C VAL A 16 -1.56 -4.12 7.42
N GLY A 17 -0.98 -2.97 7.10
CA GLY A 17 -1.48 -1.68 7.53
C GLY A 17 -2.79 -1.29 6.80
N PRO A 18 -3.47 -0.23 7.27
CA PRO A 18 -4.63 0.32 6.57
C PRO A 18 -4.22 0.92 5.22
N VAL A 19 -5.20 1.06 4.33
CA VAL A 19 -5.04 1.88 3.12
C VAL A 19 -4.89 3.34 3.54
N LYS A 20 -3.85 4.00 3.05
CA LYS A 20 -3.58 5.42 3.26
C LYS A 20 -3.74 6.16 1.95
N PHE A 21 -4.47 7.27 2.00
CA PHE A 21 -4.64 8.18 0.88
C PHE A 21 -3.74 9.38 1.07
N ALA A 22 -3.08 9.79 -0.01
CA ALA A 22 -2.25 10.97 -0.05
C ALA A 22 -2.46 11.68 -1.39
N LYS A 23 -2.19 12.99 -1.41
CA LYS A 23 -2.19 13.77 -2.63
C LYS A 23 -0.79 14.28 -2.94
N THR A 24 -0.47 14.35 -4.23
CA THR A 24 0.79 14.92 -4.73
C THR A 24 0.49 15.74 -5.98
N VAL A 25 1.43 16.55 -6.43
CA VAL A 25 1.33 17.27 -7.70
C VAL A 25 2.26 16.60 -8.70
N VAL A 26 1.69 16.04 -9.77
CA VAL A 26 2.45 15.40 -10.85
C VAL A 26 2.04 16.03 -12.17
N GLY A 27 2.99 16.67 -12.84
CA GLY A 27 2.74 17.34 -14.11
C GLY A 27 1.79 18.53 -13.97
N THR A 28 0.62 18.45 -14.60
CA THR A 28 -0.32 19.58 -14.76
C THR A 28 -1.39 19.67 -13.67
N GLY A 29 -1.40 18.77 -12.68
CA GLY A 29 -2.42 18.83 -11.63
C GLY A 29 -2.16 17.95 -10.41
N PRO A 30 -2.96 18.14 -9.36
CA PRO A 30 -2.91 17.30 -8.17
C PRO A 30 -3.52 15.91 -8.45
N LEU A 31 -2.92 14.89 -7.86
CA LEU A 31 -3.29 13.48 -7.98
C LEU A 31 -3.48 12.89 -6.59
N VAL A 32 -4.59 12.20 -6.36
CA VAL A 32 -4.79 11.33 -5.19
C VAL A 32 -4.29 9.94 -5.52
N PHE A 33 -3.57 9.32 -4.58
CA PHE A 33 -3.14 7.93 -4.68
C PHE A 33 -3.34 7.20 -3.35
N ALA A 34 -3.55 5.90 -3.45
CA ALA A 34 -3.68 5.00 -2.31
C ALA A 34 -2.42 4.16 -2.15
N THR A 35 -1.96 4.00 -0.91
CA THR A 35 -0.88 3.10 -0.56
C THR A 35 -1.30 2.15 0.55
N GLN A 36 -0.79 0.94 0.53
CA GLN A 36 -0.89 0.01 1.65
C GLN A 36 0.47 -0.58 1.95
N ARG A 37 0.79 -0.67 3.24
CA ARG A 37 2.08 -1.15 3.72
C ARG A 37 1.94 -2.53 4.32
N ILE A 38 2.80 -3.44 3.90
CA ILE A 38 3.03 -4.72 4.55
C ILE A 38 4.33 -4.62 5.33
N GLU A 39 4.28 -4.91 6.62
CA GLU A 39 5.47 -5.03 7.45
C GLU A 39 5.72 -6.50 7.75
N ILE A 40 6.95 -6.94 7.51
CA ILE A 40 7.38 -8.32 7.66
C ILE A 40 8.57 -8.32 8.60
N THR A 41 8.50 -9.07 9.68
CA THR A 41 9.65 -9.33 10.54
C THR A 41 10.17 -10.73 10.25
N LEU A 42 11.47 -10.86 10.00
CA LEU A 42 12.11 -12.16 9.77
C LEU A 42 12.63 -12.77 11.08
N HIS A 43 13.07 -14.03 11.03
CA HIS A 43 13.61 -14.77 12.18
C HIS A 43 14.85 -14.12 12.82
N ASP A 44 15.59 -13.31 12.07
CA ASP A 44 16.72 -12.53 12.56
C ASP A 44 16.30 -11.24 13.29
N GLY A 45 14.99 -10.98 13.38
CA GLY A 45 14.41 -9.78 13.99
C GLY A 45 14.39 -8.55 13.08
N ASN A 46 14.91 -8.65 11.85
CA ASN A 46 14.92 -7.52 10.92
C ASN A 46 13.52 -7.27 10.35
N ARG A 47 13.16 -5.99 10.23
CA ARG A 47 11.88 -5.53 9.69
C ARG A 47 12.03 -5.04 8.26
N HIS A 48 11.17 -5.56 7.40
CA HIS A 48 11.05 -5.20 6.00
C HIS A 48 9.70 -4.56 5.73
N HIS A 49 9.68 -3.54 4.88
CA HIS A 49 8.45 -2.84 4.53
C HIS A 49 8.25 -2.88 3.01
N LEU A 50 7.10 -3.41 2.60
CA LEU A 50 6.64 -3.32 1.22
C LEU A 50 5.51 -2.31 1.16
N SER A 51 5.68 -1.25 0.38
CA SER A 51 4.60 -0.27 0.12
C SER A 51 4.06 -0.51 -1.29
N ILE A 52 2.75 -0.73 -1.38
CA ILE A 52 2.06 -1.04 -2.63
C ILE A 52 1.14 0.12 -2.96
N HIS A 53 1.26 0.65 -4.17
CA HIS A 53 0.30 1.60 -4.72
C HIS A 53 -0.92 0.84 -5.24
N LEU A 54 -2.10 1.20 -4.75
CA LEU A 54 -3.35 0.56 -5.11
C LEU A 54 -4.09 1.41 -6.14
N ALA A 55 -4.62 0.76 -7.17
CA ALA A 55 -5.51 1.40 -8.13
C ALA A 55 -6.95 1.47 -7.59
N GLN A 56 -7.76 2.36 -8.16
CA GLN A 56 -9.21 2.36 -7.95
C GLN A 56 -9.79 0.95 -8.20
N GLY A 57 -10.61 0.45 -7.27
CA GLY A 57 -11.24 -0.88 -7.36
C GLY A 57 -10.32 -2.06 -7.03
N ALA A 58 -9.02 -1.85 -6.78
CA ALA A 58 -8.15 -2.89 -6.23
C ALA A 58 -8.64 -3.27 -4.83
N HIS A 59 -8.52 -4.54 -4.45
CA HIS A 59 -8.96 -4.99 -3.12
C HIS A 59 -7.89 -4.66 -2.09
N ALA A 60 -8.29 -4.02 -0.98
CA ALA A 60 -7.41 -3.77 0.14
C ALA A 60 -6.94 -5.10 0.73
N LEU A 61 -5.64 -5.26 0.94
CA LEU A 61 -5.03 -6.54 1.34
C LEU A 61 -5.52 -7.02 2.71
N ALA A 62 -5.85 -6.11 3.63
CA ALA A 62 -6.27 -6.45 4.99
C ALA A 62 -7.78 -6.72 5.11
N VAL A 63 -8.62 -6.00 4.36
CA VAL A 63 -10.08 -5.97 4.56
C VAL A 63 -10.83 -6.67 3.43
N GLY A 64 -10.21 -6.80 2.25
CA GLY A 64 -10.83 -7.34 1.05
C GLY A 64 -11.75 -6.35 0.32
N ASP A 65 -12.15 -5.25 0.97
CA ASP A 65 -12.99 -4.23 0.33
C ASP A 65 -12.28 -3.52 -0.84
N PRO A 66 -13.02 -3.15 -1.89
CA PRO A 66 -12.46 -2.40 -3.01
C PRO A 66 -12.06 -0.98 -2.59
N VAL A 67 -10.85 -0.58 -2.97
CA VAL A 67 -10.34 0.77 -2.75
C VAL A 67 -11.15 1.77 -3.56
N THR A 68 -11.74 2.73 -2.85
CA THR A 68 -12.41 3.89 -3.44
C THR A 68 -11.56 5.12 -3.16
N MET A 69 -11.07 5.75 -4.22
CA MET A 69 -10.27 6.96 -4.14
C MET A 69 -11.16 8.13 -3.71
N PRO A 70 -10.80 8.82 -2.63
CA PRO A 70 -11.48 10.05 -2.26
C PRO A 70 -11.17 11.17 -3.26
N THR A 71 -11.99 12.21 -3.22
CA THR A 71 -11.77 13.46 -3.94
C THR A 71 -10.57 14.23 -3.37
N LEU A 72 -10.06 15.20 -4.12
CA LEU A 72 -8.90 16.00 -3.73
C LEU A 72 -9.09 16.79 -2.42
N ASP A 73 -10.31 17.23 -2.16
CA ASP A 73 -10.67 18.04 -0.99
C ASP A 73 -10.80 17.20 0.28
N GLU A 74 -11.07 15.90 0.15
CA GLU A 74 -11.19 14.95 1.25
C GLU A 74 -9.83 14.46 1.76
N VAL A 75 -8.76 14.62 0.97
CA VAL A 75 -7.41 14.22 1.37
C VAL A 75 -6.67 15.40 2.00
N PRO A 76 -6.21 15.29 3.26
CA PRO A 76 -5.43 16.35 3.89
C PRO A 76 -4.14 16.66 3.11
N ALA A 77 -3.64 17.89 3.27
CA ALA A 77 -2.39 18.35 2.66
C ALA A 77 -1.17 17.63 3.23
#